data_AF-A0A927L2Q8-F1
#
_entry.id   AF-A0A927L2Q8-F1
#
_cell.length_a   1.000
_cell.length_b   1.000
_cell.length_c   1.000
_cell.angle_alpha   90.00
_cell.angle_beta   90.00
_cell.angle_gamma   90.00
#
_symmetry.space_group_name_H-M   'P 1'
#
loop_
_entity.id
_entity.type
_entity.pdbx_description
1 polymer ?
#
loop_
_entity_poly.entity_id
_entity_poly.type
_entity_poly.pdbx_seq_one_letter_code
_entity_poly.pdbx_strand_id
1 'polypeptide(L)'
;MRFIVQSDRRFPSDAGPRAAILLPDNWDDFGFRTSYDLWFRRTDDTKPIEIGRVKIALVEQEPGPSPLPLGDFADGLPAGLGEWISLGQDVQYYERIAELKQQGREILRGLGDITALESPELAEEKLNALATSSPVVGNSFMRNLSTKTVLRQYRRITAGGPRLARYKFNYHSPQADTEISARPPLEFEVRPNSVPYSNIHVLIGRNGVGKTTLLRSLATAAVRPFDLPETAGKITYIEETGFANVLLVTFSAFDPFASITPSHTRTSYTHVGLTTHVPDGETSDSHPTRLKGREELAEEFLDSIRSIATSGHQDRWIKSLLTLASDPQFDAAVLIGGDFIGDRISPRLIEGITHGDEPANGAGRSWRDIFMSLSSGHAIVLLTLTRLVDLVGEQTLVLFDEPEAHLHPPLLSSFVRALSELLAERNGVAIIATHSPVVLQEVPRSCVYKISRSRGRARRPRIETYGENVGVLTHEIFGLEVMKSGFYAEIEKAVARFDTYEGVLGHFGNQLGDEAKGLVHILFADKRAEER
;
A
#
# COMPACT_ATOMS: atom_id res chain seq x y z
N MET A 1 26.69 19.56 -19.10
CA MET A 1 26.75 18.42 -18.14
C MET A 1 27.26 17.22 -18.93
N ARG A 2 28.31 16.55 -18.47
CA ARG A 2 28.88 15.39 -19.16
C ARG A 2 28.11 14.11 -18.82
N PHE A 3 27.78 13.31 -19.83
CA PHE A 3 27.17 11.99 -19.68
C PHE A 3 28.09 10.90 -20.24
N ILE A 4 28.20 9.78 -19.54
CA ILE A 4 28.96 8.62 -20.00
C ILE A 4 28.02 7.42 -19.99
N VAL A 5 27.79 6.81 -21.16
CA VAL A 5 26.96 5.61 -21.29
C VAL A 5 27.90 4.42 -21.45
N GLN A 6 27.90 3.53 -20.46
CA GLN A 6 28.77 2.34 -20.44
C GLN A 6 27.94 1.10 -20.81
N SER A 7 28.58 0.11 -21.42
CA SER A 7 27.94 -1.18 -21.69
C SER A 7 27.56 -1.90 -20.39
N ASP A 8 26.58 -2.81 -20.50
CA ASP A 8 26.05 -3.72 -19.47
C ASP A 8 27.09 -4.16 -18.42
N ARG A 9 27.27 -3.33 -17.39
CA ARG A 9 28.12 -3.54 -16.23
C ARG A 9 27.24 -3.33 -15.01
N ARG A 10 27.37 -4.22 -14.02
CA ARG A 10 26.66 -4.09 -12.74
C ARG A 10 27.05 -2.84 -11.95
N PHE A 11 28.25 -2.28 -12.21
CA PHE A 11 28.77 -1.09 -11.56
C PHE A 11 29.59 -0.23 -12.54
N PRO A 12 29.56 1.11 -12.40
CA PRO A 12 30.37 2.00 -13.22
C PRO A 12 31.86 1.88 -12.87
N SER A 13 32.75 2.36 -13.73
CA SER A 13 34.18 2.44 -13.41
C SER A 13 34.45 3.32 -12.18
N ASP A 14 35.42 2.93 -11.33
CA ASP A 14 35.78 3.74 -10.15
C ASP A 14 36.49 5.06 -10.53
N ALA A 15 37.29 5.06 -11.59
CA ALA A 15 38.06 6.21 -12.07
C ALA A 15 37.49 6.84 -13.36
N GLY A 16 37.85 8.11 -13.61
CA GLY A 16 37.43 8.90 -14.76
C GLY A 16 36.90 10.30 -14.39
N PRO A 17 36.41 11.08 -15.37
CA PRO A 17 36.01 12.47 -15.14
C PRO A 17 34.68 12.57 -14.37
N ARG A 18 34.42 13.75 -13.79
CA ARG A 18 33.10 14.16 -13.30
C ARG A 18 32.06 13.98 -14.42
N ALA A 19 31.09 13.11 -14.19
CA ALA A 19 30.04 12.78 -15.16
C ALA A 19 28.82 12.14 -14.49
N ALA A 20 27.67 12.27 -15.13
CA ALA A 20 26.54 11.37 -14.93
C ALA A 20 26.80 10.11 -15.76
N ILE A 21 26.84 8.96 -15.10
CA ILE A 21 27.16 7.67 -15.73
C ILE A 21 25.86 6.89 -15.83
N LEU A 22 25.51 6.46 -17.04
CA LEU A 22 24.29 5.73 -17.36
C LEU A 22 24.65 4.29 -17.72
N LEU A 23 24.04 3.36 -17.00
CA LEU A 23 24.16 1.92 -17.26
C LEU A 23 22.81 1.44 -17.82
N PRO A 24 22.73 1.07 -19.11
CA PRO A 24 21.48 0.61 -19.71
C PRO A 24 21.09 -0.73 -19.10
N ASP A 25 19.80 -0.86 -18.78
CA ASP A 25 19.16 -2.13 -18.50
C ASP A 25 18.50 -2.64 -19.80
N ASN A 26 18.69 -3.91 -20.10
CA ASN A 26 18.18 -4.54 -21.33
C ASN A 26 16.69 -4.93 -21.23
N TRP A 27 16.02 -4.58 -20.13
CA TRP A 27 14.61 -4.87 -19.93
C TRP A 27 13.69 -4.26 -21.01
N ASP A 28 12.76 -5.08 -21.50
CA ASP A 28 11.75 -4.71 -22.49
C ASP A 28 10.41 -4.35 -21.81
N ASP A 29 9.99 -3.09 -21.93
CA ASP A 29 8.77 -2.57 -21.35
C ASP A 29 7.78 -2.21 -22.46
N PHE A 30 6.91 -3.17 -22.81
CA PHE A 30 5.95 -3.05 -23.91
C PHE A 30 6.62 -2.70 -25.26
N GLY A 31 7.76 -3.34 -25.54
CA GLY A 31 8.56 -3.10 -26.73
C GLY A 31 9.57 -1.95 -26.58
N PHE A 32 9.65 -1.28 -25.42
CA PHE A 32 10.58 -0.17 -25.19
C PHE A 32 11.70 -0.57 -24.22
N ARG A 33 12.95 -0.35 -24.62
CA ARG A 33 14.11 -0.46 -23.71
C ARG A 33 14.60 0.93 -23.34
N THR A 34 14.13 1.43 -22.20
CA THR A 34 14.34 2.83 -21.78
C THR A 34 14.97 2.95 -20.39
N SER A 35 15.19 1.85 -19.69
CA SER A 35 15.65 1.84 -18.31
C SER A 35 17.16 2.02 -18.19
N TYR A 36 17.57 2.87 -17.26
CA TYR A 36 18.97 3.13 -16.92
C TYR A 36 19.15 3.22 -15.41
N ASP A 37 20.25 2.67 -14.90
CA ASP A 37 20.73 2.99 -13.57
C ASP A 37 21.68 4.20 -13.67
N LEU A 38 21.28 5.30 -13.02
CA LEU A 38 22.06 6.53 -12.99
C LEU A 38 23.02 6.55 -11.80
N TRP A 39 24.28 6.80 -12.12
CA TRP A 39 25.34 7.05 -11.16
C TRP A 39 25.91 8.46 -11.37
N PHE A 40 26.46 9.06 -10.33
CA PHE A 40 27.10 10.37 -10.46
C PHE A 40 28.49 10.38 -9.82
N ARG A 41 29.49 10.76 -10.63
CA ARG A 41 30.82 11.06 -10.14
C ARG A 41 30.94 12.56 -9.89
N ARG A 42 31.12 12.96 -8.63
CA ARG A 42 31.11 14.38 -8.21
C ARG A 42 32.36 15.14 -8.65
N THR A 43 33.51 14.50 -8.61
CA THR A 43 34.81 15.04 -9.01
C THR A 43 35.64 13.96 -9.71
N ASP A 44 36.61 14.37 -10.51
CA ASP A 44 37.50 13.45 -11.22
C ASP A 44 38.12 12.43 -10.27
N ASP A 45 38.20 11.18 -10.73
CA ASP A 45 38.79 10.03 -10.03
C ASP A 45 38.23 9.73 -8.63
N THR A 46 36.95 10.07 -8.43
CA THR A 46 36.20 9.62 -7.25
C THR A 46 35.21 8.51 -7.60
N LYS A 47 34.94 7.67 -6.60
CA LYS A 47 33.94 6.61 -6.73
C LYS A 47 32.57 7.21 -7.03
N PRO A 48 31.87 6.76 -8.10
CA PRO A 48 30.51 7.20 -8.38
C PRO A 48 29.56 6.81 -7.26
N ILE A 49 28.60 7.69 -6.96
CA ILE A 49 27.48 7.37 -6.08
C ILE A 49 26.28 6.96 -6.93
N GLU A 50 25.52 5.99 -6.44
CA GLU A 50 24.27 5.59 -7.08
C GLU A 50 23.20 6.65 -6.83
N ILE A 51 22.52 7.07 -7.88
CA ILE A 51 21.36 7.95 -7.81
C ILE A 51 20.08 7.11 -7.88
N GLY A 52 20.04 6.12 -8.76
CA GLY A 52 18.95 5.17 -8.90
C GLY A 52 18.41 5.12 -10.32
N ARG A 53 17.24 4.49 -10.49
CA ARG A 53 16.70 4.19 -11.82
C ARG A 53 15.96 5.36 -12.46
N VAL A 54 16.25 5.58 -13.73
CA VAL A 54 15.64 6.59 -14.60
C VAL A 54 15.26 5.96 -15.93
N LYS A 55 14.11 6.33 -16.47
CA LYS A 55 13.77 6.01 -17.86
C LYS A 55 14.16 7.17 -18.77
N ILE A 56 14.80 6.88 -19.88
CA ILE A 56 15.32 7.86 -20.85
C ILE A 56 14.92 7.40 -22.25
N ALA A 57 14.35 8.32 -23.04
CA ALA A 57 13.88 8.05 -24.40
C ALA A 57 13.91 9.32 -25.26
N LEU A 58 13.72 9.16 -26.56
CA LEU A 58 13.28 10.27 -27.41
C LEU A 58 11.75 10.39 -27.33
N VAL A 59 11.23 11.61 -27.39
CA VAL A 59 9.77 11.87 -27.30
C VAL A 59 8.96 11.06 -28.34
N GLU A 60 9.50 10.95 -29.55
CA GLU A 60 8.90 10.25 -30.70
C GLU A 60 9.52 8.85 -30.92
N GLN A 61 10.06 8.23 -29.86
CA GLN A 61 10.64 6.90 -29.96
C GLN A 61 9.56 5.85 -30.26
N GLU A 62 9.76 5.09 -31.33
CA GLU A 62 9.00 3.89 -31.67
C GLU A 62 9.50 2.68 -30.84
N PRO A 63 8.68 1.62 -30.68
CA PRO A 63 9.10 0.40 -29.99
C PRO A 63 10.41 -0.14 -30.53
N GLY A 64 11.36 -0.40 -29.64
CA GLY A 64 12.69 -0.87 -29.99
C GLY A 64 13.73 -0.66 -28.88
N PRO A 65 15.01 -0.93 -29.21
CA PRO A 65 16.12 -0.69 -28.31
C PRO A 65 16.26 0.80 -27.99
N SER A 66 16.97 1.12 -26.91
CA SER A 66 17.24 2.52 -26.59
C SER A 66 18.00 3.21 -27.73
N PRO A 67 17.59 4.43 -28.13
CA PRO A 67 18.29 5.22 -29.13
C PRO A 67 19.59 5.83 -28.61
N LEU A 68 19.90 5.74 -27.32
CA LEU A 68 21.09 6.36 -26.72
C LEU A 68 22.33 5.46 -26.89
N PRO A 69 23.32 5.86 -27.72
CA PRO A 69 24.49 5.02 -27.96
C PRO A 69 25.45 5.01 -26.77
N LEU A 70 26.30 3.97 -26.70
CA LEU A 70 27.43 3.92 -25.78
C LEU A 70 28.44 5.02 -26.13
N GLY A 71 29.04 5.67 -25.12
CA GLY A 71 30.04 6.72 -25.36
C GLY A 71 30.19 7.75 -24.25
N ASP A 72 31.08 8.72 -24.47
CA ASP A 72 31.26 9.93 -23.64
C ASP A 72 30.69 11.14 -24.38
N PHE A 73 29.74 11.82 -23.75
CA PHE A 73 29.05 12.99 -24.25
C PHE A 73 29.37 14.18 -23.35
N ALA A 74 30.38 14.96 -23.72
CA ALA A 74 30.89 16.08 -22.91
C ALA A 74 29.83 17.18 -22.68
N ASP A 75 28.97 17.43 -23.67
CA ASP A 75 28.07 18.59 -23.72
C ASP A 75 26.58 18.24 -23.59
N GLY A 76 26.24 17.10 -23.00
CA GLY A 76 24.85 16.63 -22.85
C GLY A 76 24.52 15.47 -23.76
N LEU A 77 23.29 14.93 -23.67
CA LEU A 77 22.84 13.87 -24.57
C LEU A 77 22.83 14.36 -26.05
N PRO A 78 22.99 13.45 -27.04
CA PRO A 78 23.10 13.85 -28.44
C PRO A 78 21.86 14.57 -28.98
N ALA A 79 21.91 15.89 -29.08
CA ALA A 79 20.77 16.71 -29.52
C ALA A 79 20.34 16.43 -30.99
N GLY A 80 21.25 15.91 -31.82
CA GLY A 80 20.97 15.56 -33.22
C GLY A 80 20.05 14.35 -33.40
N LEU A 81 19.76 13.59 -32.35
CA LEU A 81 18.86 12.43 -32.39
C LEU A 81 17.39 12.81 -32.17
N GLY A 82 17.12 13.96 -31.56
CA GLY A 82 15.77 14.45 -31.29
C GLY A 82 15.63 15.04 -29.89
N GLU A 83 14.37 15.24 -29.48
CA GLU A 83 14.05 15.71 -28.13
C GLU A 83 14.16 14.57 -27.11
N TRP A 84 15.13 14.67 -26.21
CA TRP A 84 15.30 13.76 -25.09
C TRP A 84 14.32 14.06 -23.98
N ILE A 85 13.78 13.00 -23.39
CA ILE A 85 12.94 13.05 -22.21
C ILE A 85 13.38 11.99 -21.21
N SER A 86 13.30 12.34 -19.93
CA SER A 86 13.54 11.39 -18.86
C SER A 86 12.55 11.54 -17.70
N LEU A 87 12.44 10.46 -16.94
CA LEU A 87 11.66 10.43 -15.71
C LEU A 87 12.28 9.43 -14.73
N GLY A 88 12.72 9.92 -13.57
CA GLY A 88 13.09 9.08 -12.43
C GLY A 88 11.93 8.19 -11.98
N GLN A 89 12.23 6.94 -11.63
CA GLN A 89 11.21 5.92 -11.36
C GLN A 89 10.84 5.78 -9.87
N ASP A 90 11.65 6.32 -8.95
CA ASP A 90 11.34 6.30 -7.52
C ASP A 90 11.62 7.66 -6.84
N VAL A 91 11.01 7.87 -5.68
CA VAL A 91 11.16 9.05 -4.84
C VAL A 91 12.60 9.24 -4.36
N GLN A 92 13.32 8.15 -4.06
CA GLN A 92 14.72 8.21 -3.62
C GLN A 92 15.65 8.74 -4.71
N TYR A 93 15.33 8.52 -6.00
CA TYR A 93 16.07 9.12 -7.10
C TYR A 93 16.06 10.65 -6.98
N TYR A 94 14.87 11.23 -6.79
CA TYR A 94 14.74 12.68 -6.68
C TYR A 94 15.29 13.23 -5.37
N GLU A 95 15.24 12.49 -4.26
CA GLU A 95 15.89 12.87 -3.00
C GLU A 95 17.41 12.97 -3.18
N ARG A 96 18.04 11.92 -3.72
CA ARG A 96 19.49 11.91 -3.99
C ARG A 96 19.90 12.98 -5.00
N ILE A 97 19.08 13.24 -6.01
CA ILE A 97 19.28 14.37 -6.94
C ILE A 97 19.20 15.71 -6.20
N ALA A 98 18.20 15.90 -5.33
CA ALA A 98 18.02 17.15 -4.59
C ALA A 98 19.20 17.42 -3.64
N GLU A 99 19.78 16.38 -3.02
CA GLU A 99 20.99 16.46 -2.19
C GLU A 99 22.21 17.02 -2.94
N LEU A 100 22.28 16.80 -4.26
CA LEU A 100 23.34 17.33 -5.14
C LEU A 100 23.18 18.82 -5.46
N LYS A 101 22.08 19.45 -5.02
CA LYS A 101 21.80 20.89 -5.22
C LYS A 101 21.94 21.30 -6.68
N GLN A 102 22.85 22.24 -6.99
CA GLN A 102 23.06 22.75 -8.34
C GLN A 102 23.47 21.65 -9.33
N GLN A 103 24.28 20.68 -8.90
CA GLN A 103 24.71 19.57 -9.76
C GLN A 103 23.52 18.65 -10.10
N GLY A 104 22.59 18.46 -9.15
CA GLY A 104 21.35 17.72 -9.40
C GLY A 104 20.48 18.40 -10.47
N ARG A 105 20.34 19.72 -10.41
CA ARG A 105 19.61 20.49 -11.43
C ARG A 105 20.27 20.41 -12.81
N GLU A 106 21.60 20.41 -12.87
CA GLU A 106 22.36 20.20 -14.12
C GLU A 106 22.10 18.82 -14.72
N ILE A 107 22.02 17.77 -13.88
CA ILE A 107 21.67 16.41 -14.30
C ILE A 107 20.26 16.38 -14.89
N LEU A 108 19.25 16.84 -14.14
CA LEU A 108 17.85 16.79 -14.57
C LEU A 108 17.63 17.56 -15.88
N ARG A 109 18.22 18.76 -16.01
CA ARG A 109 18.15 19.54 -17.25
C ARG A 109 18.87 18.83 -18.40
N GLY A 110 20.04 18.24 -18.15
CA GLY A 110 20.82 17.53 -19.16
C GLY A 110 20.16 16.24 -19.67
N LEU A 111 19.32 15.60 -18.84
CA LEU A 111 18.53 14.43 -19.20
C LEU A 111 17.16 14.78 -19.80
N GLY A 112 16.77 16.05 -19.85
CA GLY A 112 15.41 16.45 -20.24
C GLY A 112 14.33 15.95 -19.28
N ASP A 113 14.62 15.89 -17.98
CA ASP A 113 13.68 15.35 -16.98
C ASP A 113 12.43 16.24 -16.87
N ILE A 114 11.25 15.63 -16.86
CA ILE A 114 9.95 16.32 -16.83
C ILE A 114 9.83 17.24 -15.60
N THR A 115 10.48 16.88 -14.49
CA THR A 115 10.45 17.67 -13.25
C THR A 115 11.33 18.93 -13.32
N ALA A 116 12.23 19.04 -14.31
CA ALA A 116 13.16 20.16 -14.46
C ALA A 116 12.53 21.42 -15.08
N LEU A 117 11.31 21.32 -15.61
CA LEU A 117 10.58 22.45 -16.20
C LEU A 117 10.26 23.51 -15.14
N GLU A 118 10.50 24.78 -15.46
CA GLU A 118 10.43 25.87 -14.47
C GLU A 118 8.98 26.17 -14.02
N SER A 119 8.00 26.11 -14.91
CA SER A 119 6.58 26.30 -14.58
C SER A 119 5.88 24.97 -14.26
N PRO A 120 5.17 24.85 -13.12
CA PRO A 120 4.31 23.71 -12.83
C PRO A 120 3.21 23.47 -13.87
N GLU A 121 2.61 24.55 -14.37
CA GLU A 121 1.53 24.51 -15.37
C GLU A 121 2.04 23.93 -16.70
N LEU A 122 3.22 24.40 -17.15
CA LEU A 122 3.84 23.87 -18.37
C LEU A 122 4.25 22.40 -18.22
N ALA A 123 4.73 22.01 -17.04
CA ALA A 123 5.05 20.62 -16.76
C ALA A 123 3.80 19.72 -16.77
N GLU A 124 2.69 20.21 -16.23
CA GLU A 124 1.41 19.51 -16.26
C GLU A 124 0.88 19.37 -17.69
N GLU A 125 0.88 20.45 -18.45
CA GLU A 125 0.44 20.45 -19.86
C GLU A 125 1.28 19.47 -20.69
N LYS A 126 2.62 19.58 -20.60
CA LYS A 126 3.54 18.71 -21.34
C LYS A 126 3.38 17.24 -20.94
N LEU A 127 3.35 16.94 -19.64
CA LEU A 127 3.23 15.56 -19.18
C LEU A 127 1.88 14.94 -19.59
N ASN A 128 0.77 15.67 -19.46
CA ASN A 128 -0.54 15.16 -19.85
C ASN A 128 -0.64 14.94 -21.37
N ALA A 129 -0.08 15.84 -22.17
CA ALA A 129 -0.01 15.69 -23.62
C ALA A 129 0.78 14.43 -23.98
N LEU A 130 2.01 14.31 -23.47
CA LEU A 130 2.91 13.20 -23.76
C LEU A 130 2.39 11.84 -23.26
N ALA A 131 1.80 11.78 -22.07
CA ALA A 131 1.21 10.55 -21.55
C ALA A 131 0.07 10.02 -22.45
N THR A 132 -0.55 10.89 -23.24
CA THR A 132 -1.62 10.53 -24.18
C THR A 132 -1.11 10.29 -25.60
N SER A 133 -0.16 11.11 -26.07
CA SER A 133 0.29 11.12 -27.47
C SER A 133 1.53 10.28 -27.74
N SER A 134 2.39 10.04 -26.75
CA SER A 134 3.65 9.33 -26.90
C SER A 134 3.57 7.94 -26.26
N PRO A 135 3.62 6.86 -27.07
CA PRO A 135 3.55 5.49 -26.56
C PRO A 135 4.67 5.15 -25.57
N VAL A 136 5.89 5.66 -25.77
CA VAL A 136 7.01 5.44 -24.84
C VAL A 136 6.77 6.09 -23.48
N VAL A 137 6.17 7.29 -23.44
CA VAL A 137 5.87 7.97 -22.18
C VAL A 137 4.68 7.30 -21.49
N GLY A 138 3.59 7.06 -22.22
CA GLY A 138 2.37 6.46 -21.66
C GLY A 138 2.58 5.03 -21.18
N ASN A 139 3.16 4.17 -22.02
CA ASN A 139 3.25 2.73 -21.76
C ASN A 139 4.50 2.36 -20.95
N SER A 140 5.61 3.10 -21.12
CA SER A 140 6.84 2.81 -20.38
C SER A 140 7.01 3.74 -19.18
N PHE A 141 7.12 5.07 -19.37
CA PHE A 141 7.48 5.96 -18.26
C PHE A 141 6.42 6.02 -17.15
N MET A 142 5.15 6.04 -17.54
CA MET A 142 4.02 6.24 -16.63
C MET A 142 3.36 4.94 -16.17
N ARG A 143 3.90 3.76 -16.53
CA ARG A 143 3.33 2.44 -16.21
C ARG A 143 2.93 2.28 -14.74
N ASN A 144 3.81 2.72 -13.82
CA ASN A 144 3.63 2.60 -12.37
C ASN A 144 3.50 3.97 -11.67
N LEU A 145 3.36 5.05 -12.44
CA LEU A 145 3.36 6.41 -11.93
C LEU A 145 2.08 7.13 -12.32
N SER A 146 1.53 7.88 -11.37
CA SER A 146 0.46 8.83 -11.69
C SER A 146 1.06 10.18 -12.09
N THR A 147 0.36 10.93 -12.95
CA THR A 147 0.76 12.30 -13.29
C THR A 147 0.84 13.18 -12.05
N LYS A 148 -0.06 12.96 -11.06
CA LYS A 148 -0.03 13.66 -9.77
C LYS A 148 1.26 13.37 -8.99
N THR A 149 1.74 12.13 -8.96
CA THR A 149 3.00 11.76 -8.27
C THR A 149 4.18 12.56 -8.84
N VAL A 150 4.27 12.63 -10.18
CA VAL A 150 5.35 13.38 -10.85
C VAL A 150 5.23 14.88 -10.58
N LEU A 151 4.04 15.44 -10.78
CA LEU A 151 3.81 16.89 -10.71
C LEU A 151 3.81 17.43 -9.27
N ARG A 152 3.56 16.58 -8.28
CA ARG A 152 3.54 16.95 -6.85
C ARG A 152 4.78 16.46 -6.14
N GLN A 153 4.90 15.15 -5.92
CA GLN A 153 5.97 14.59 -5.10
C GLN A 153 7.34 14.94 -5.67
N TYR A 154 7.57 14.54 -6.92
CA TYR A 154 8.91 14.59 -7.50
C TYR A 154 9.35 16.04 -7.69
N ARG A 155 8.47 16.90 -8.22
CA ARG A 155 8.72 18.34 -8.32
C ARG A 155 8.91 19.02 -6.95
N ARG A 156 8.12 18.67 -5.93
CA ARG A 156 8.29 19.21 -4.56
C ARG A 156 9.66 18.87 -4.02
N ILE A 157 10.11 17.62 -4.18
CA ILE A 157 11.42 17.16 -3.70
C ILE A 157 12.56 17.84 -4.45
N THR A 158 12.50 17.93 -5.78
CA THR A 158 13.55 18.59 -6.56
C THR A 158 13.62 20.11 -6.30
N ALA A 159 12.51 20.72 -5.87
CA ALA A 159 12.46 22.09 -5.37
C ALA A 159 12.98 22.25 -3.92
N GLY A 160 13.34 21.16 -3.23
CA GLY A 160 13.83 21.16 -1.85
C GLY A 160 12.75 21.05 -0.76
N GLY A 161 11.52 20.72 -1.14
CA GLY A 161 10.43 20.43 -0.22
C GLY A 161 10.51 19.03 0.40
N PRO A 162 9.70 18.73 1.42
CA PRO A 162 9.77 17.46 2.13
C PRO A 162 9.23 16.30 1.29
N ARG A 163 9.80 15.09 1.46
CA ARG A 163 9.30 13.86 0.85
C ARG A 163 7.89 13.51 1.34
N LEU A 164 7.71 13.52 2.66
CA LEU A 164 6.45 13.17 3.31
C LEU A 164 5.76 14.44 3.81
N ALA A 165 4.47 14.57 3.54
CA ALA A 165 3.66 15.70 3.98
C ALA A 165 2.58 15.22 4.95
N ARG A 166 2.22 16.06 5.92
CA ARG A 166 1.03 15.80 6.73
C ARG A 166 -0.19 15.81 5.82
N TYR A 167 -1.06 14.83 5.98
CA TYR A 167 -2.23 14.66 5.15
C TYR A 167 -3.48 14.50 6.03
N LYS A 168 -4.49 15.35 5.82
CA LYS A 168 -5.76 15.31 6.57
C LYS A 168 -6.96 15.49 5.66
N PHE A 169 -7.94 14.60 5.81
CA PHE A 169 -9.22 14.67 5.12
C PHE A 169 -10.36 14.22 6.03
N ASN A 170 -11.56 14.70 5.70
CA ASN A 170 -12.79 14.37 6.41
C ASN A 170 -13.74 13.69 5.43
N TYR A 171 -14.38 12.61 5.86
CA TYR A 171 -15.47 11.98 5.13
C TYR A 171 -16.82 12.31 5.80
N HIS A 172 -17.73 12.85 5.00
CA HIS A 172 -19.11 13.14 5.38
C HIS A 172 -20.02 12.09 4.73
N SER A 173 -20.65 11.26 5.56
CA SER A 173 -21.64 10.29 5.08
C SER A 173 -22.83 10.99 4.38
N PRO A 174 -23.52 10.32 3.45
CA PRO A 174 -24.79 10.79 2.89
C PRO A 174 -25.73 11.27 3.99
N GLN A 175 -26.32 12.46 3.83
CA GLN A 175 -27.37 12.92 4.73
C GLN A 175 -28.63 12.10 4.46
N ALA A 176 -29.29 11.62 5.52
CA ALA A 176 -30.70 11.25 5.42
C ALA A 176 -31.49 12.56 5.53
N ASP A 177 -32.50 12.74 4.68
CA ASP A 177 -33.37 13.92 4.47
C ASP A 177 -34.17 14.43 5.71
N THR A 178 -33.66 14.26 6.92
CA THR A 178 -34.33 14.75 8.13
C THR A 178 -33.39 15.63 8.93
N GLU A 179 -33.87 16.84 9.25
CA GLU A 179 -33.20 17.97 9.95
C GLU A 179 -32.65 17.63 11.36
N ILE A 180 -32.56 16.37 11.74
CA ILE A 180 -32.19 15.92 13.08
C ILE A 180 -30.74 15.39 13.09
N SER A 181 -29.82 16.34 13.26
CA SER A 181 -28.37 16.20 13.52
C SER A 181 -27.49 15.77 12.33
N ALA A 182 -26.72 16.72 11.80
CA ALA A 182 -25.57 16.42 10.97
C ALA A 182 -24.62 15.47 11.74
N ARG A 183 -24.37 14.28 11.19
CA ARG A 183 -23.40 13.34 11.77
C ARG A 183 -22.01 14.00 11.72
N PRO A 184 -21.21 13.92 12.80
CA PRO A 184 -19.84 14.42 12.73
C PRO A 184 -19.07 13.65 11.65
N PRO A 185 -18.20 14.33 10.89
CA PRO A 185 -17.41 13.66 9.88
C PRO A 185 -16.45 12.63 10.50
N LEU A 186 -16.09 11.63 9.72
CA LEU A 186 -14.94 10.79 10.03
C LEU A 186 -13.67 11.57 9.65
N GLU A 187 -12.85 11.87 10.64
CA GLU A 187 -11.57 12.54 10.42
C GLU A 187 -10.45 11.51 10.27
N PHE A 188 -9.69 11.64 9.19
CA PHE A 188 -8.52 10.82 8.89
C PHE A 188 -7.29 11.72 8.79
N GLU A 189 -6.25 11.38 9.52
CA GLU A 189 -5.02 12.16 9.59
C GLU A 189 -3.82 11.22 9.53
N VAL A 190 -2.88 11.52 8.62
CA VAL A 190 -1.58 10.87 8.51
C VAL A 190 -0.51 11.87 8.94
N ARG A 191 0.22 11.52 9.98
CA ARG A 191 1.34 12.29 10.52
C ARG A 191 2.65 11.60 10.13
N PRO A 192 3.48 12.23 9.28
CA PRO A 192 4.79 11.70 8.93
C PRO A 192 5.64 11.43 10.17
N ASN A 193 6.39 10.33 10.15
CA ASN A 193 7.32 9.94 11.21
C ASN A 193 6.70 9.74 12.62
N SER A 194 5.36 9.60 12.71
CA SER A 194 4.69 9.27 13.97
C SER A 194 4.97 7.83 14.42
N VAL A 195 5.13 7.63 15.73
CA VAL A 195 5.26 6.31 16.36
C VAL A 195 4.31 6.26 17.57
N PRO A 196 3.31 5.35 17.58
CA PRO A 196 2.89 4.47 16.49
C PRO A 196 2.49 5.24 15.23
N TYR A 197 2.56 4.58 14.07
CA TYR A 197 2.14 5.18 12.80
C TYR A 197 0.65 5.56 12.82
N SER A 198 0.29 6.58 12.04
CA SER A 198 -1.08 7.12 11.93
C SER A 198 -1.70 6.91 10.55
N ASN A 199 -1.09 6.05 9.72
CA ASN A 199 -1.48 5.82 8.33
C ASN A 199 -2.45 4.65 8.12
N ILE A 200 -2.75 3.86 9.14
CA ILE A 200 -3.80 2.85 9.11
C ILE A 200 -4.94 3.31 10.00
N HIS A 201 -6.13 3.46 9.43
CA HIS A 201 -7.36 3.75 10.15
C HIS A 201 -8.28 2.54 10.11
N VAL A 202 -8.96 2.27 11.22
CA VAL A 202 -9.77 1.06 11.39
C VAL A 202 -11.22 1.42 11.65
N LEU A 203 -12.11 0.89 10.83
CA LEU A 203 -13.56 0.90 11.02
C LEU A 203 -13.96 -0.46 11.60
N ILE A 204 -14.19 -0.53 12.91
CA ILE A 204 -14.52 -1.77 13.61
C ILE A 204 -15.96 -1.79 14.09
N GLY A 205 -16.60 -2.95 14.05
CA GLY A 205 -17.95 -3.15 14.55
C GLY A 205 -18.53 -4.49 14.12
N ARG A 206 -19.75 -4.76 14.57
CA ARG A 206 -20.45 -6.04 14.32
C ARG A 206 -20.70 -6.27 12.83
N ASN A 207 -21.01 -7.51 12.46
CA ASN A 207 -21.42 -7.82 11.09
C ASN A 207 -22.76 -7.14 10.79
N GLY A 208 -22.90 -6.63 9.57
CA GLY A 208 -24.11 -5.93 9.14
C GLY A 208 -24.31 -4.51 9.69
N VAL A 209 -23.36 -3.91 10.42
CA VAL A 209 -23.48 -2.50 10.86
C VAL A 209 -23.24 -1.47 9.75
N GLY A 210 -22.86 -1.93 8.55
CA GLY A 210 -22.63 -1.08 7.37
C GLY A 210 -21.17 -0.68 7.13
N LYS A 211 -20.19 -1.43 7.65
CA LYS A 211 -18.75 -1.16 7.43
C LYS A 211 -18.37 -1.24 5.94
N THR A 212 -18.68 -2.36 5.30
CA THR A 212 -18.55 -2.60 3.84
C THR A 212 -19.24 -1.50 3.03
N THR A 213 -20.45 -1.09 3.41
CA THR A 213 -21.19 -0.01 2.75
C THR A 213 -20.49 1.33 2.88
N LEU A 214 -20.03 1.68 4.10
CA LEU A 214 -19.29 2.91 4.36
C LEU A 214 -17.97 2.96 3.58
N LEU A 215 -17.25 1.84 3.54
CA LEU A 215 -16.01 1.69 2.80
C LEU A 215 -16.24 1.86 1.28
N ARG A 216 -17.33 1.28 0.75
CA ARG A 216 -17.76 1.49 -0.65
C ARG A 216 -18.08 2.96 -0.93
N SER A 217 -18.90 3.59 -0.09
CA SER A 217 -19.28 5.00 -0.27
C SER A 217 -18.06 5.92 -0.24
N LEU A 218 -17.09 5.64 0.65
CA LEU A 218 -15.82 6.36 0.72
C LEU A 218 -14.98 6.14 -0.56
N ALA A 219 -14.88 4.90 -1.04
CA ALA A 219 -14.21 4.59 -2.31
C ALA A 219 -14.84 5.36 -3.48
N THR A 220 -16.17 5.33 -3.61
CA THR A 220 -16.90 6.09 -4.64
C THR A 220 -16.63 7.59 -4.52
N ALA A 221 -16.65 8.15 -3.30
CA ALA A 221 -16.39 9.57 -3.09
C ALA A 221 -14.94 9.98 -3.39
N ALA A 222 -13.99 9.07 -3.21
CA ALA A 222 -12.58 9.29 -3.54
C ALA A 222 -12.31 9.26 -5.05
N VAL A 223 -12.99 8.37 -5.78
CA VAL A 223 -12.80 8.20 -7.23
C VAL A 223 -13.66 9.16 -8.06
N ARG A 224 -14.84 9.56 -7.57
CA ARG A 224 -15.79 10.47 -8.26
C ARG A 224 -15.99 11.81 -7.53
N PRO A 225 -14.96 12.65 -7.34
CA PRO A 225 -15.08 13.85 -6.50
C PRO A 225 -15.99 14.96 -7.07
N PHE A 226 -16.28 14.96 -8.38
CA PHE A 226 -17.07 16.01 -9.05
C PHE A 226 -18.48 15.55 -9.48
N ASP A 227 -18.70 14.24 -9.55
CA ASP A 227 -19.96 13.62 -9.98
C ASP A 227 -20.36 12.54 -8.97
N LEU A 228 -20.67 13.02 -7.76
CA LEU A 228 -20.95 12.22 -6.58
C LEU A 228 -22.40 11.74 -6.62
N PRO A 229 -22.66 10.42 -6.62
CA PRO A 229 -23.98 9.90 -6.29
C PRO A 229 -24.37 10.38 -4.88
N GLU A 230 -25.65 10.72 -4.67
CA GLU A 230 -26.15 11.14 -3.35
C GLU A 230 -25.84 10.09 -2.26
N THR A 231 -25.72 8.82 -2.65
CA THR A 231 -25.41 7.67 -1.80
C THR A 231 -23.93 7.52 -1.40
N ALA A 232 -23.00 8.29 -1.99
CA ALA A 232 -21.57 8.17 -1.75
C ALA A 232 -21.05 9.08 -0.61
N GLY A 233 -21.74 10.18 -0.32
CA GLY A 233 -21.25 11.20 0.62
C GLY A 233 -20.19 12.10 0.01
N LYS A 234 -19.39 12.80 0.82
CA LYS A 234 -18.39 13.78 0.35
C LYS A 234 -17.09 13.71 1.14
N ILE A 235 -15.96 13.80 0.44
CA ILE A 235 -14.63 13.99 1.05
C ILE A 235 -14.25 15.47 0.98
N THR A 236 -13.81 16.03 2.10
CA THR A 236 -13.20 17.36 2.17
C THR A 236 -11.75 17.24 2.60
N TYR A 237 -10.85 17.89 1.86
CA TYR A 237 -9.42 17.87 2.12
C TYR A 237 -9.00 19.19 2.77
N ILE A 238 -8.10 19.15 3.76
CA ILE A 238 -7.75 20.33 4.56
C ILE A 238 -6.49 21.04 4.02
N GLU A 239 -5.61 20.35 3.28
CA GLU A 239 -4.32 20.91 2.80
C GLU A 239 -3.91 20.46 1.38
N GLU A 240 -4.53 19.41 0.82
CA GLU A 240 -4.16 18.83 -0.49
C GLU A 240 -5.40 18.58 -1.35
N THR A 241 -5.25 18.28 -2.65
CA THR A 241 -6.41 18.00 -3.51
C THR A 241 -6.45 16.52 -3.94
N GLY A 242 -7.39 15.74 -3.39
CA GLY A 242 -7.72 14.42 -3.93
C GLY A 242 -6.67 13.32 -3.76
N PHE A 243 -7.12 12.07 -3.76
CA PHE A 243 -6.21 10.92 -3.88
C PHE A 243 -5.65 10.80 -5.29
N ALA A 244 -4.43 10.27 -5.43
CA ALA A 244 -3.85 9.96 -6.74
C ALA A 244 -4.32 8.60 -7.25
N ASN A 245 -4.41 7.63 -6.34
CA ASN A 245 -4.82 6.26 -6.61
C ASN A 245 -5.71 5.75 -5.47
N VAL A 246 -6.72 4.96 -5.81
CA VAL A 246 -7.57 4.25 -4.85
C VAL A 246 -7.44 2.76 -5.10
N LEU A 247 -6.91 2.03 -4.13
CA LEU A 247 -6.77 0.59 -4.16
C LEU A 247 -7.81 -0.03 -3.24
N LEU A 248 -8.63 -0.93 -3.76
CA LEU A 248 -9.55 -1.71 -2.97
C LEU A 248 -9.08 -3.16 -2.88
N VAL A 249 -8.88 -3.63 -1.66
CA VAL A 249 -8.43 -4.98 -1.35
C VAL A 249 -9.53 -5.77 -0.67
N THR A 250 -9.89 -6.91 -1.24
CA THR A 250 -10.95 -7.79 -0.73
C THR A 250 -10.41 -9.22 -0.54
N PHE A 251 -10.59 -9.76 0.65
CA PHE A 251 -10.18 -11.13 0.99
C PHE A 251 -11.32 -12.15 0.85
N SER A 252 -12.55 -11.69 0.65
CA SER A 252 -13.74 -12.53 0.50
C SER A 252 -14.21 -12.63 -0.95
N ALA A 253 -14.66 -13.83 -1.31
CA ALA A 253 -15.29 -14.16 -2.58
C ALA A 253 -16.70 -13.53 -2.74
N PHE A 254 -17.34 -13.17 -1.63
CA PHE A 254 -18.74 -12.71 -1.57
C PHE A 254 -18.89 -11.19 -1.55
N ASP A 255 -17.76 -10.51 -1.74
CA ASP A 255 -17.63 -9.08 -1.59
C ASP A 255 -18.20 -8.33 -2.81
N PRO A 256 -19.25 -7.51 -2.68
CA PRO A 256 -19.98 -6.93 -3.82
C PRO A 256 -19.29 -5.70 -4.44
N PHE A 257 -17.96 -5.66 -4.47
CA PHE A 257 -17.21 -4.43 -4.78
C PHE A 257 -16.82 -4.23 -6.26
N ALA A 258 -17.25 -5.11 -7.16
CA ALA A 258 -16.72 -5.14 -8.51
C ALA A 258 -17.21 -4.04 -9.49
N SER A 259 -17.86 -2.97 -9.02
CA SER A 259 -18.52 -2.00 -9.90
C SER A 259 -18.36 -0.54 -9.48
N ILE A 260 -17.20 -0.14 -8.95
CA ILE A 260 -16.88 1.29 -8.85
C ILE A 260 -16.26 1.72 -10.18
N THR A 261 -17.08 2.30 -11.06
CA THR A 261 -16.59 2.94 -12.27
C THR A 261 -16.01 4.30 -11.90
N PRO A 262 -14.73 4.57 -12.20
CA PRO A 262 -14.20 5.91 -12.08
C PRO A 262 -14.97 6.88 -12.95
N SER A 263 -15.17 8.13 -12.51
CA SER A 263 -15.51 9.18 -13.47
C SER A 263 -14.36 9.32 -14.49
N HIS A 264 -14.56 10.03 -15.60
CA HIS A 264 -13.52 10.37 -16.59
C HIS A 264 -12.31 11.19 -16.02
N THR A 265 -12.12 11.16 -14.71
CA THR A 265 -11.16 11.90 -13.90
C THR A 265 -9.86 11.14 -13.65
N ARG A 266 -8.79 11.90 -13.45
CA ARG A 266 -7.38 11.53 -13.21
C ARG A 266 -7.08 10.66 -11.96
N THR A 267 -8.06 10.07 -11.29
CA THR A 267 -7.83 9.23 -10.10
C THR A 267 -7.99 7.77 -10.51
N SER A 268 -6.91 6.99 -10.46
CA SER A 268 -6.97 5.57 -10.79
C SER A 268 -7.70 4.79 -9.71
N TYR A 269 -8.40 3.74 -10.12
CA TYR A 269 -9.03 2.76 -9.23
C TYR A 269 -8.54 1.37 -9.62
N THR A 270 -8.11 0.59 -8.64
CA THR A 270 -7.72 -0.80 -8.88
C THR A 270 -8.26 -1.68 -7.78
N HIS A 271 -8.87 -2.79 -8.19
CA HIS A 271 -9.32 -3.84 -7.29
C HIS A 271 -8.27 -4.95 -7.23
N VAL A 272 -7.92 -5.37 -6.02
CA VAL A 272 -6.98 -6.45 -5.71
C VAL A 272 -7.71 -7.47 -4.85
N GLY A 273 -7.82 -8.70 -5.32
CA GLY A 273 -8.55 -9.73 -4.58
C GLY A 273 -8.95 -10.93 -5.44
N LEU A 274 -9.85 -11.73 -4.88
CA LEU A 274 -10.27 -13.03 -5.42
C LEU A 274 -11.29 -12.95 -6.55
N THR A 275 -11.85 -11.78 -6.83
CA THR A 275 -12.91 -11.61 -7.84
C THR A 275 -12.45 -10.70 -8.97
N THR A 276 -13.04 -10.91 -10.15
CA THR A 276 -12.88 -10.03 -11.30
C THR A 276 -14.22 -9.82 -11.98
N HIS A 277 -14.35 -8.70 -12.69
CA HIS A 277 -15.57 -8.34 -13.42
C HIS A 277 -15.66 -9.13 -14.72
N VAL A 278 -16.84 -9.70 -15.00
CA VAL A 278 -17.14 -10.32 -16.30
C VAL A 278 -17.73 -9.23 -17.19
N PRO A 279 -17.11 -8.91 -18.35
CA PRO A 279 -17.65 -7.92 -19.28
C PRO A 279 -19.09 -8.24 -19.70
N ASP A 280 -19.90 -7.19 -19.92
CA ASP A 280 -21.31 -7.32 -20.30
C ASP A 280 -21.48 -8.19 -21.56
N GLY A 281 -22.17 -9.32 -21.42
CA GLY A 281 -22.42 -10.26 -22.53
C GLY A 281 -22.99 -11.63 -22.18
N GLU A 282 -22.90 -12.11 -20.92
CA GLU A 282 -23.24 -13.51 -20.60
C GLU A 282 -24.33 -13.73 -19.53
N THR A 283 -24.81 -12.73 -18.79
CA THR A 283 -25.92 -12.94 -17.83
C THR A 283 -26.76 -11.68 -17.59
N SER A 284 -28.02 -11.86 -17.18
CA SER A 284 -29.01 -10.79 -16.93
C SER A 284 -28.86 -10.09 -15.57
N ASP A 285 -27.79 -10.38 -14.82
CA ASP A 285 -27.52 -9.74 -13.53
C ASP A 285 -26.68 -8.48 -13.73
N SER A 286 -27.05 -7.41 -13.03
CA SER A 286 -26.28 -6.17 -13.04
C SER A 286 -24.90 -6.39 -12.41
N HIS A 287 -23.88 -6.57 -13.27
CA HIS A 287 -22.45 -6.78 -12.96
C HIS A 287 -22.09 -8.18 -12.43
N PRO A 288 -21.99 -9.21 -13.29
CA PRO A 288 -21.56 -10.53 -12.89
C PRO A 288 -20.08 -10.51 -12.50
N THR A 289 -19.78 -10.95 -11.28
CA THR A 289 -18.41 -11.19 -10.81
C THR A 289 -18.09 -12.67 -10.90
N ARG A 290 -16.88 -13.01 -11.36
CA ARG A 290 -16.37 -14.38 -11.23
C ARG A 290 -15.23 -14.45 -10.24
N LEU A 291 -15.02 -15.64 -9.69
CA LEU A 291 -13.84 -15.94 -8.90
C LEU A 291 -12.64 -16.19 -9.80
N LYS A 292 -11.47 -15.72 -9.36
CA LYS A 292 -10.19 -15.97 -10.01
C LYS A 292 -9.70 -17.37 -9.66
N GLY A 293 -9.15 -18.05 -10.67
CA GLY A 293 -8.45 -19.32 -10.47
C GLY A 293 -7.11 -19.10 -9.76
N ARG A 294 -6.52 -20.17 -9.22
CA ARG A 294 -5.22 -20.08 -8.56
C ARG A 294 -4.11 -19.68 -9.55
N GLU A 295 -4.22 -20.14 -10.78
CA GLU A 295 -3.33 -19.84 -11.90
C GLU A 295 -3.37 -18.36 -12.26
N GLU A 296 -4.57 -17.77 -12.33
CA GLU A 296 -4.76 -16.34 -12.61
C GLU A 296 -4.17 -15.47 -11.49
N LEU A 297 -4.38 -15.85 -10.23
CA LEU A 297 -3.76 -15.17 -9.08
C LEU A 297 -2.23 -15.28 -9.11
N ALA A 298 -1.69 -16.42 -9.54
CA ALA A 298 -0.25 -16.61 -9.70
C ALA A 298 0.32 -15.72 -10.82
N GLU A 299 -0.41 -15.56 -11.92
CA GLU A 299 -0.02 -14.66 -13.01
C GLU A 299 -0.02 -13.19 -12.57
N GLU A 300 -1.06 -12.74 -11.87
CA GLU A 300 -1.09 -11.38 -11.28
C GLU A 300 0.08 -11.12 -10.32
N PHE A 301 0.44 -12.13 -9.53
CA PHE A 301 1.60 -12.08 -8.65
C PHE A 301 2.91 -11.94 -9.44
N LEU A 302 3.12 -12.79 -10.45
CA LEU A 302 4.33 -12.76 -11.28
C LEU A 302 4.46 -11.47 -12.08
N ASP A 303 3.36 -10.95 -12.62
CA ASP A 303 3.36 -9.67 -13.34
C ASP A 303 3.75 -8.50 -12.44
N SER A 304 3.29 -8.54 -11.18
CA SER A 304 3.68 -7.54 -10.19
C SER A 304 5.16 -7.66 -9.81
N ILE A 305 5.69 -8.88 -9.69
CA ILE A 305 7.12 -9.10 -9.48
C ILE A 305 7.95 -8.53 -10.64
N ARG A 306 7.56 -8.83 -11.89
CA ARG A 306 8.23 -8.29 -13.10
C ARG A 306 8.19 -6.76 -13.09
N SER A 307 7.05 -6.18 -12.72
CA SER A 307 6.87 -4.73 -12.60
C SER A 307 7.74 -4.11 -11.49
N ILE A 308 7.84 -4.77 -10.33
CA ILE A 308 8.72 -4.34 -9.21
C ILE A 308 10.19 -4.39 -9.61
N ALA A 309 10.59 -5.44 -10.34
CA ALA A 309 11.96 -5.61 -10.82
C ALA A 309 12.42 -4.44 -11.70
N THR A 310 11.50 -3.83 -12.44
CA THR A 310 11.78 -2.82 -13.47
C THR A 310 11.61 -1.41 -12.95
N SER A 311 10.65 -1.19 -12.06
CA SER A 311 10.37 0.11 -11.43
C SER A 311 11.36 0.51 -10.33
N GLY A 312 12.28 -0.38 -9.94
CA GLY A 312 13.24 -0.12 -8.86
C GLY A 312 12.63 -0.24 -7.45
N HIS A 313 11.44 -0.84 -7.34
CA HIS A 313 10.75 -1.06 -6.06
C HIS A 313 11.22 -2.34 -5.33
N GLN A 314 12.26 -3.01 -5.84
CA GLN A 314 12.79 -4.27 -5.32
C GLN A 314 13.12 -4.23 -3.83
N ASP A 315 13.89 -3.24 -3.39
CA ASP A 315 14.30 -3.12 -1.98
C ASP A 315 13.08 -2.99 -1.06
N ARG A 316 12.05 -2.28 -1.52
CA ARG A 316 10.81 -2.12 -0.77
C ARG A 316 10.04 -3.43 -0.68
N TRP A 317 9.97 -4.16 -1.78
CA TRP A 317 9.32 -5.47 -1.80
C TRP A 317 10.01 -6.43 -0.84
N ILE A 318 11.34 -6.52 -0.92
CA ILE A 318 12.16 -7.35 -0.02
C ILE A 318 11.91 -6.94 1.43
N LYS A 319 12.02 -5.65 1.77
CA LYS A 319 11.74 -5.15 3.13
C LYS A 319 10.35 -5.57 3.61
N SER A 320 9.34 -5.46 2.75
CA SER A 320 7.96 -5.83 3.08
C SER A 320 7.81 -7.33 3.33
N LEU A 321 8.51 -8.18 2.55
CA LEU A 321 8.58 -9.62 2.80
C LEU A 321 9.28 -9.95 4.11
N LEU A 322 10.36 -9.22 4.46
CA LEU A 322 11.06 -9.42 5.73
C LEU A 322 10.17 -9.09 6.93
N THR A 323 9.36 -8.03 6.82
CA THR A 323 8.38 -7.70 7.86
C THR A 323 7.29 -8.77 7.97
N LEU A 324 6.83 -9.36 6.86
CA LEU A 324 5.90 -10.51 6.93
C LEU A 324 6.52 -11.77 7.54
N ALA A 325 7.81 -11.99 7.29
CA ALA A 325 8.56 -13.14 7.80
C ALA A 325 8.75 -13.12 9.33
N SER A 326 8.28 -12.09 10.05
CA SER A 326 8.13 -12.18 11.50
C SER A 326 7.13 -13.26 11.93
N ASP A 327 6.22 -13.68 11.04
CA ASP A 327 5.45 -14.90 11.21
C ASP A 327 6.28 -16.13 10.78
N PRO A 328 6.56 -17.08 11.69
CA PRO A 328 7.42 -18.23 11.37
C PRO A 328 6.85 -19.18 10.30
N GLN A 329 5.52 -19.24 10.15
CA GLN A 329 4.91 -20.11 9.14
C GLN A 329 5.05 -19.50 7.75
N PHE A 330 4.90 -18.19 7.63
CA PHE A 330 5.15 -17.45 6.40
C PHE A 330 6.62 -17.52 5.98
N ASP A 331 7.54 -17.29 6.92
CA ASP A 331 8.99 -17.40 6.66
C ASP A 331 9.36 -18.79 6.09
N ALA A 332 8.94 -19.85 6.77
CA ALA A 332 9.18 -21.22 6.33
C ALA A 332 8.57 -21.53 4.95
N ALA A 333 7.40 -20.98 4.64
CA ALA A 333 6.68 -21.26 3.40
C ALA A 333 7.19 -20.45 2.19
N VAL A 334 7.57 -19.19 2.40
CA VAL A 334 7.90 -18.25 1.31
C VAL A 334 9.40 -18.06 1.16
N LEU A 335 10.14 -17.91 2.26
CA LEU A 335 11.58 -17.67 2.24
C LEU A 335 12.39 -18.97 2.30
N ILE A 336 11.73 -20.12 2.53
CA ILE A 336 12.28 -21.49 2.56
C ILE A 336 13.58 -21.52 3.35
N GLY A 337 13.52 -21.16 4.64
CA GLY A 337 14.64 -21.28 5.58
C GLY A 337 15.97 -20.82 4.98
N GLY A 338 15.99 -19.62 4.38
CA GLY A 338 17.19 -19.08 3.77
C GLY A 338 18.36 -19.19 4.74
N ASP A 339 19.54 -19.57 4.25
CA ASP A 339 20.79 -19.68 5.01
C ASP A 339 20.94 -18.46 5.95
N PHE A 340 20.50 -18.59 7.19
CA PHE A 340 20.70 -17.56 8.21
C PHE A 340 22.19 -17.55 8.52
N ILE A 341 22.88 -16.46 8.19
CA ILE A 341 24.20 -16.19 8.77
C ILE A 341 23.93 -15.35 10.03
N GLY A 342 23.59 -16.01 11.14
CA GLY A 342 23.17 -15.36 12.38
C GLY A 342 21.80 -14.67 12.25
N ASP A 343 21.65 -13.46 12.80
CA ASP A 343 20.38 -12.69 12.80
C ASP A 343 20.10 -11.94 11.48
N ARG A 344 20.80 -12.26 10.38
CA ARG A 344 20.67 -11.57 9.09
C ARG A 344 20.37 -12.55 7.97
N ILE A 345 19.34 -12.21 7.20
CA ILE A 345 18.90 -12.94 6.01
C ILE A 345 19.97 -12.85 4.93
N SER A 346 20.27 -13.99 4.30
CA SER A 346 21.27 -14.10 3.23
C SER A 346 20.94 -13.15 2.07
N PRO A 347 21.95 -12.45 1.52
CA PRO A 347 21.82 -11.62 0.31
C PRO A 347 21.23 -12.34 -0.91
N ARG A 348 21.13 -13.67 -0.91
CA ARG A 348 20.57 -14.45 -2.02
C ARG A 348 19.10 -14.11 -2.33
N LEU A 349 18.28 -13.72 -1.35
CA LEU A 349 16.91 -13.20 -1.64
C LEU A 349 16.94 -11.91 -2.47
N ILE A 350 18.02 -11.14 -2.39
CA ILE A 350 18.23 -9.86 -3.06
C ILE A 350 18.80 -10.05 -4.47
N GLU A 351 19.54 -11.14 -4.72
CA GLU A 351 20.29 -11.34 -5.98
C GLU A 351 19.45 -11.87 -7.15
N GLY A 352 18.20 -12.25 -6.94
CA GLY A 352 17.33 -12.76 -8.01
C GLY A 352 15.88 -12.35 -7.76
N ILE A 353 15.47 -11.22 -8.35
CA ILE A 353 14.06 -11.07 -8.78
C ILE A 353 13.93 -11.56 -10.23
N THR A 354 15.02 -11.53 -11.00
CA THR A 354 15.08 -12.01 -12.37
C THR A 354 16.32 -12.90 -12.59
N HIS A 355 16.10 -14.10 -13.12
CA HIS A 355 17.13 -14.96 -13.69
C HIS A 355 16.60 -15.46 -15.04
N GLY A 356 16.92 -14.73 -16.11
CA GLY A 356 16.34 -14.98 -17.45
C GLY A 356 14.87 -14.52 -17.55
N ASP A 357 14.08 -15.23 -18.36
CA ASP A 357 12.69 -14.86 -18.69
C ASP A 357 11.67 -15.12 -17.55
N GLU A 358 12.03 -15.94 -16.55
CA GLU A 358 11.16 -16.26 -15.41
C GLU A 358 11.68 -15.70 -14.08
N PRO A 359 10.82 -15.04 -13.27
CA PRO A 359 11.19 -14.61 -11.93
C PRO A 359 11.47 -15.81 -11.01
N ALA A 360 12.66 -15.86 -10.44
CA ALA A 360 13.08 -16.87 -9.47
C ALA A 360 13.75 -16.20 -8.27
N ASN A 361 13.70 -16.82 -7.09
CA ASN A 361 14.46 -16.37 -5.92
C ASN A 361 15.96 -16.70 -6.09
N GLY A 362 16.86 -16.15 -5.27
CA GLY A 362 18.29 -16.48 -5.39
C GLY A 362 18.71 -17.86 -4.87
N ALA A 363 17.76 -18.74 -4.54
CA ALA A 363 17.99 -20.19 -4.43
C ALA A 363 17.67 -20.93 -5.74
N GLY A 364 17.27 -20.22 -6.80
CA GLY A 364 16.92 -20.78 -8.11
C GLY A 364 15.52 -21.38 -8.19
N ARG A 365 14.66 -21.18 -7.18
CA ARG A 365 13.26 -21.61 -7.22
C ARG A 365 12.40 -20.56 -7.91
N SER A 366 11.54 -20.99 -8.83
CA SER A 366 10.57 -20.10 -9.49
C SER A 366 9.60 -19.52 -8.46
N TRP A 367 9.33 -18.21 -8.56
CA TRP A 367 8.30 -17.57 -7.75
C TRP A 367 6.91 -18.17 -8.00
N ARG A 368 6.68 -18.73 -9.19
CA ARG A 368 5.45 -19.46 -9.54
C ARG A 368 5.29 -20.70 -8.67
N ASP A 369 6.32 -21.53 -8.58
CA ASP A 369 6.29 -22.78 -7.80
C ASP A 369 6.09 -22.50 -6.31
N ILE A 370 6.75 -21.46 -5.80
CA ILE A 370 6.55 -20.99 -4.42
C ILE A 370 5.07 -20.65 -4.23
N PHE A 371 4.51 -19.74 -5.04
CA PHE A 371 3.13 -19.30 -4.93
C PHE A 371 2.12 -20.47 -5.03
N MET A 372 2.32 -21.39 -5.96
CA MET A 372 1.45 -22.55 -6.16
C MET A 372 1.50 -23.54 -4.99
N SER A 373 2.58 -23.54 -4.19
CA SER A 373 2.72 -24.41 -3.02
C SER A 373 2.14 -23.84 -1.72
N LEU A 374 1.80 -22.54 -1.66
CA LEU A 374 1.33 -21.88 -0.45
C LEU A 374 -0.09 -22.32 -0.01
N SER A 375 -0.41 -22.13 1.27
CA SER A 375 -1.82 -22.15 1.70
C SER A 375 -2.57 -20.95 1.11
N SER A 376 -3.91 -20.99 1.08
CA SER A 376 -4.72 -19.88 0.56
C SER A 376 -4.43 -18.57 1.30
N GLY A 377 -4.32 -18.61 2.64
CA GLY A 377 -3.99 -17.45 3.47
C GLY A 377 -2.61 -16.86 3.18
N HIS A 378 -1.57 -17.71 3.04
CA HIS A 378 -0.23 -17.22 2.69
C HIS A 378 -0.18 -16.67 1.25
N ALA A 379 -0.82 -17.34 0.30
CA ALA A 379 -0.86 -16.91 -1.09
C ALA A 379 -1.54 -15.55 -1.27
N ILE A 380 -2.70 -15.34 -0.63
CA ILE A 380 -3.43 -14.07 -0.76
C ILE A 380 -2.67 -12.91 -0.09
N VAL A 381 -2.01 -13.16 1.05
CA VAL A 381 -1.16 -12.14 1.72
C VAL A 381 0.04 -11.78 0.86
N LEU A 382 0.75 -12.78 0.32
CA LEU A 382 1.90 -12.56 -0.55
C LEU A 382 1.51 -11.80 -1.82
N LEU A 383 0.41 -12.22 -2.49
CA LEU A 383 -0.13 -11.51 -3.65
C LEU A 383 -0.48 -10.08 -3.28
N THR A 384 -1.28 -9.89 -2.22
CA THR A 384 -1.77 -8.56 -1.81
C THR A 384 -0.62 -7.62 -1.51
N LEU A 385 0.36 -8.04 -0.70
CA LEU A 385 1.49 -7.18 -0.37
C LEU A 385 2.35 -6.85 -1.60
N THR A 386 2.56 -7.83 -2.48
CA THR A 386 3.28 -7.61 -3.75
C THR A 386 2.55 -6.61 -4.64
N ARG A 387 1.23 -6.75 -4.80
CA ARG A 387 0.39 -5.79 -5.53
C ARG A 387 0.44 -4.40 -4.92
N LEU A 388 0.45 -4.28 -3.59
CA LEU A 388 0.54 -2.99 -2.93
C LEU A 388 1.90 -2.34 -3.14
N VAL A 389 3.01 -3.09 -3.09
CA VAL A 389 4.34 -2.56 -3.40
C VAL A 389 4.42 -2.06 -4.85
N ASP A 390 3.74 -2.74 -5.78
CA ASP A 390 3.69 -2.39 -7.19
C ASP A 390 2.82 -1.13 -7.47
N LEU A 391 1.69 -0.98 -6.77
CA LEU A 391 0.65 0.01 -7.09
C LEU A 391 0.58 1.24 -6.16
N VAL A 392 1.15 1.16 -4.96
CA VAL A 392 1.10 2.26 -3.98
C VAL A 392 2.08 3.36 -4.39
N GLY A 393 1.54 4.55 -4.66
CA GLY A 393 2.28 5.78 -4.93
C GLY A 393 1.96 6.85 -3.89
N GLU A 394 2.32 8.10 -4.18
CA GLU A 394 1.99 9.23 -3.30
C GLU A 394 0.47 9.43 -3.19
N GLN A 395 -0.03 9.69 -1.97
CA GLN A 395 -1.46 9.94 -1.72
C GLN A 395 -2.36 8.80 -2.22
N THR A 396 -1.91 7.55 -2.14
CA THR A 396 -2.75 6.38 -2.38
C THR A 396 -3.67 6.14 -1.17
N LEU A 397 -4.97 5.99 -1.44
CA LEU A 397 -5.93 5.44 -0.48
C LEU A 397 -6.05 3.93 -0.69
N VAL A 398 -5.74 3.14 0.32
CA VAL A 398 -5.96 1.70 0.32
C VAL A 398 -7.15 1.36 1.21
N LEU A 399 -8.08 0.57 0.71
CA LEU A 399 -9.27 0.18 1.42
C LEU A 399 -9.27 -1.33 1.57
N PHE A 400 -9.47 -1.83 2.78
CA PHE A 400 -9.53 -3.26 3.08
C PHE A 400 -10.88 -3.61 3.67
N ASP A 401 -11.50 -4.67 3.17
CA ASP A 401 -12.64 -5.30 3.84
C ASP A 401 -12.26 -6.69 4.35
N GLU A 402 -12.44 -6.87 5.67
CA GLU A 402 -12.22 -8.10 6.44
C GLU A 402 -10.90 -8.83 6.10
N PRO A 403 -9.73 -8.17 6.25
CA PRO A 403 -8.43 -8.81 5.97
C PRO A 403 -8.14 -10.01 6.87
N GLU A 404 -8.83 -10.16 8.00
CA GLU A 404 -8.76 -11.34 8.87
C GLU A 404 -9.36 -12.61 8.24
N ALA A 405 -10.11 -12.50 7.14
CA ALA A 405 -10.73 -13.64 6.49
C ALA A 405 -9.65 -14.63 6.03
N HIS A 406 -9.60 -15.79 6.70
CA HIS A 406 -8.64 -16.88 6.47
C HIS A 406 -7.19 -16.63 6.93
N LEU A 407 -6.93 -15.57 7.72
CA LEU A 407 -5.62 -15.32 8.32
C LEU A 407 -5.60 -15.67 9.81
N HIS A 408 -4.55 -16.36 10.27
CA HIS A 408 -4.30 -16.52 11.70
C HIS A 408 -3.78 -15.20 12.30
N PRO A 409 -4.01 -14.94 13.61
CA PRO A 409 -3.69 -13.65 14.22
C PRO A 409 -2.23 -13.17 14.02
N PRO A 410 -1.19 -14.01 14.17
CA PRO A 410 0.20 -13.60 13.94
C PRO A 410 0.49 -13.08 12.53
N LEU A 411 -0.05 -13.75 11.50
CA LEU A 411 0.11 -13.30 10.11
C LEU A 411 -0.68 -12.03 9.83
N LEU A 412 -1.88 -11.88 10.41
CA LEU A 412 -2.65 -10.65 10.30
C LEU A 412 -1.89 -9.45 10.91
N SER A 413 -1.31 -9.60 12.10
CA SER A 413 -0.47 -8.57 12.71
C SER A 413 0.75 -8.23 11.85
N SER A 414 1.47 -9.25 11.37
CA SER A 414 2.64 -9.06 10.49
C SER A 414 2.26 -8.36 9.18
N PHE A 415 1.09 -8.68 8.63
CA PHE A 415 0.54 -8.04 7.43
C PHE A 415 0.18 -6.57 7.66
N VAL A 416 -0.55 -6.26 8.74
CA VAL A 416 -0.90 -4.88 9.10
C VAL A 416 0.36 -4.05 9.35
N ARG A 417 1.40 -4.65 9.97
CA ARG A 417 2.69 -4.01 10.17
C ARG A 417 3.41 -3.71 8.85
N ALA A 418 3.53 -4.69 7.96
CA ALA A 418 4.14 -4.51 6.65
C ALA A 418 3.41 -3.46 5.81
N LEU A 419 2.08 -3.45 5.85
CA LEU A 419 1.23 -2.44 5.22
C LEU A 419 1.51 -1.04 5.77
N SER A 420 1.61 -0.90 7.10
CA SER A 420 1.88 0.39 7.75
C SER A 420 3.25 0.93 7.34
N GLU A 421 4.29 0.09 7.30
CA GLU A 421 5.63 0.49 6.89
C GLU A 421 5.68 0.91 5.41
N LEU A 422 5.02 0.14 4.53
CA LEU A 422 4.89 0.46 3.10
C LEU A 422 4.22 1.82 2.88
N LEU A 423 3.07 2.06 3.53
CA LEU A 423 2.33 3.31 3.36
C LEU A 423 3.04 4.52 3.97
N ALA A 424 3.82 4.32 5.04
CA ALA A 424 4.58 5.40 5.67
C ALA A 424 5.66 5.94 4.73
N GLU A 425 6.27 5.10 3.91
CA GLU A 425 7.26 5.52 2.91
C GLU A 425 6.65 6.25 1.72
N ARG A 426 5.37 6.00 1.40
CA ARG A 426 4.70 6.56 0.23
C ARG A 426 3.70 7.66 0.55
N ASN A 427 3.61 8.11 1.80
CA ASN A 427 2.58 9.06 2.23
C ASN A 427 1.16 8.59 1.85
N GLY A 428 0.92 7.28 1.94
CA GLY A 428 -0.36 6.64 1.69
C GLY A 428 -1.17 6.47 2.98
N VAL A 429 -2.45 6.14 2.83
CA VAL A 429 -3.36 5.88 3.95
C VAL A 429 -4.18 4.62 3.68
N ALA A 430 -4.33 3.77 4.69
CA ALA A 430 -5.25 2.64 4.66
C ALA A 430 -6.48 2.91 5.53
N ILE A 431 -7.63 2.45 5.07
CA ILE A 431 -8.85 2.30 5.88
C ILE A 431 -9.26 0.83 5.86
N ILE A 432 -9.23 0.19 7.02
CA ILE A 432 -9.55 -1.22 7.20
C ILE A 432 -10.92 -1.35 7.86
N ALA A 433 -11.88 -1.96 7.18
CA ALA A 433 -13.10 -2.45 7.78
C ALA A 433 -12.87 -3.88 8.30
N THR A 434 -13.12 -4.09 9.59
CA THR A 434 -12.82 -5.37 10.25
C THR A 434 -13.79 -5.64 11.40
N HIS A 435 -13.91 -6.89 11.82
CA HIS A 435 -14.49 -7.28 13.10
C HIS A 435 -13.43 -7.86 14.05
N SER A 436 -12.18 -7.99 13.62
CA SER A 436 -11.08 -8.55 14.39
C SER A 436 -10.42 -7.51 15.31
N PRO A 437 -10.43 -7.72 16.64
CA PRO A 437 -9.71 -6.85 17.58
C PRO A 437 -8.19 -6.94 17.43
N VAL A 438 -7.65 -7.97 16.77
CA VAL A 438 -6.20 -8.13 16.53
C VAL A 438 -5.65 -6.94 15.73
N VAL A 439 -6.41 -6.45 14.75
CA VAL A 439 -6.02 -5.27 13.94
C VAL A 439 -5.89 -4.02 14.81
N LEU A 440 -6.68 -3.91 15.90
CA LEU A 440 -6.64 -2.76 16.80
C LEU A 440 -5.35 -2.69 17.61
N GLN A 441 -4.70 -3.84 17.87
CA GLN A 441 -3.43 -3.89 18.59
C GLN A 441 -2.30 -3.19 17.83
N GLU A 442 -2.43 -3.04 16.51
CA GLU A 442 -1.43 -2.45 15.63
C GLU A 442 -1.62 -0.95 15.37
N VAL A 443 -2.72 -0.35 15.86
CA VAL A 443 -3.04 1.06 15.60
C VAL A 443 -3.37 1.84 16.87
N PRO A 444 -3.05 3.14 16.94
CA PRO A 444 -3.45 3.97 18.08
C PRO A 444 -4.95 4.27 18.06
N ARG A 445 -5.56 4.52 19.22
CA ARG A 445 -7.02 4.77 19.34
C ARG A 445 -7.50 5.95 18.51
N SER A 446 -6.60 6.89 18.20
CA SER A 446 -6.90 8.03 17.33
C SER A 446 -7.23 7.64 15.89
N CYS A 447 -6.83 6.44 15.48
CA CYS A 447 -7.05 5.89 14.16
C CYS A 447 -8.20 4.86 14.14
N VAL A 448 -8.96 4.73 15.23
CA VAL A 448 -10.02 3.72 15.34
C VAL A 448 -11.39 4.38 15.43
N TYR A 449 -12.35 3.85 14.65
CA TYR A 449 -13.76 4.18 14.74
C TYR A 449 -14.60 2.93 14.98
N LYS A 450 -15.38 2.96 16.05
CA LYS A 450 -16.42 1.98 16.38
C LYS A 450 -17.70 2.35 15.64
N ILE A 451 -18.20 1.45 14.79
CA ILE A 451 -19.41 1.64 13.99
C ILE A 451 -20.58 0.89 14.65
N SER A 452 -21.70 1.58 14.91
CA SER A 452 -22.90 0.98 15.51
C SER A 452 -24.18 1.30 14.73
N ARG A 453 -25.03 0.27 14.57
CA ARG A 453 -26.35 0.37 13.91
C ARG A 453 -27.32 1.29 14.66
N SER A 454 -27.33 1.21 15.99
CA SER A 454 -28.33 1.88 16.84
C SER A 454 -28.26 3.40 16.86
N ARG A 455 -27.20 4.02 16.31
CA ARG A 455 -27.05 5.48 16.30
C ARG A 455 -26.51 6.06 14.99
N GLY A 456 -26.11 5.24 14.02
CA GLY A 456 -25.42 5.70 12.80
C GLY A 456 -24.19 6.57 13.09
N ARG A 457 -23.62 6.47 14.30
CA ARG A 457 -22.55 7.32 14.81
C ARG A 457 -21.28 6.50 14.95
N ALA A 458 -20.26 6.87 14.20
CA ALA A 458 -18.91 6.43 14.46
C ALA A 458 -18.35 7.13 15.72
N ARG A 459 -17.65 6.39 16.57
CA ARG A 459 -17.02 6.93 17.79
C ARG A 459 -15.67 6.29 18.00
N ARG A 460 -14.71 7.05 18.53
CA ARG A 460 -13.41 6.47 18.92
C ARG A 460 -13.55 5.57 20.15
N PRO A 461 -12.65 4.59 20.34
CA PRO A 461 -12.52 3.85 21.58
C PRO A 461 -12.22 4.77 22.77
N ARG A 462 -12.63 4.34 23.97
CA ARG A 462 -12.35 5.05 25.22
C ARG A 462 -10.93 4.81 25.71
N ILE A 463 -10.44 3.60 25.51
CA ILE A 463 -9.10 3.14 25.89
C ILE A 463 -8.10 3.33 24.74
N GLU A 464 -6.81 3.21 25.04
CA GLU A 464 -5.79 3.04 24.01
C GLU A 464 -5.90 1.65 23.40
N THR A 465 -5.61 1.54 22.10
CA THR A 465 -5.72 0.28 21.36
C THR A 465 -4.38 -0.35 21.03
N TYR A 466 -3.35 0.47 20.78
CA TYR A 466 -2.03 -0.02 20.40
C TYR A 466 -1.41 -0.88 21.52
N GLY A 467 -1.12 -2.15 21.22
CA GLY A 467 -0.55 -3.11 22.16
C GLY A 467 -1.48 -3.58 23.29
N GLU A 468 -2.77 -3.25 23.26
CA GLU A 468 -3.73 -3.64 24.30
C GLU A 468 -4.10 -5.13 24.22
N ASN A 469 -4.59 -5.71 25.31
CA ASN A 469 -5.07 -7.08 25.36
C ASN A 469 -6.33 -7.29 24.49
N VAL A 470 -6.36 -8.37 23.69
CA VAL A 470 -7.47 -8.71 22.78
C VAL A 470 -8.81 -8.84 23.51
N GLY A 471 -8.85 -9.39 24.72
CA GLY A 471 -10.06 -9.52 25.53
C GLY A 471 -10.62 -8.15 25.95
N VAL A 472 -9.73 -7.25 26.40
CA VAL A 472 -10.10 -5.86 26.75
C VAL A 472 -10.63 -5.10 25.53
N LEU A 473 -9.98 -5.26 24.36
CA LEU A 473 -10.44 -4.70 23.10
C LEU A 473 -11.80 -5.28 22.69
N THR A 474 -11.97 -6.59 22.79
CA THR A 474 -13.24 -7.28 22.49
C THR A 474 -14.37 -6.70 23.34
N HIS A 475 -14.12 -6.49 24.63
CA HIS A 475 -15.10 -5.85 25.52
C HIS A 475 -15.37 -4.38 25.16
N GLU A 476 -14.34 -3.58 24.86
CA GLU A 476 -14.50 -2.17 24.45
C GLU A 476 -15.32 -2.00 23.16
N ILE A 477 -15.20 -2.95 22.22
CA ILE A 477 -15.88 -2.91 20.93
C ILE A 477 -17.29 -3.51 21.01
N PHE A 478 -17.43 -4.66 21.66
CA PHE A 478 -18.66 -5.48 21.59
C PHE A 478 -19.47 -5.54 22.89
N GLY A 479 -18.95 -4.98 23.99
CA GLY A 479 -19.25 -5.25 25.40
C GLY A 479 -20.69 -5.49 25.87
N LEU A 480 -21.73 -5.12 25.12
CA LEU A 480 -23.12 -5.45 25.48
C LEU A 480 -23.67 -6.73 24.84
N GLU A 481 -23.01 -7.26 23.80
CA GLU A 481 -23.45 -8.49 23.11
C GLU A 481 -22.68 -9.72 23.55
N VAL A 482 -21.37 -9.58 23.78
CA VAL A 482 -20.56 -10.65 24.37
C VAL A 482 -21.14 -11.02 25.74
N MET A 483 -21.55 -10.04 26.54
CA MET A 483 -22.27 -10.27 27.81
C MET A 483 -23.59 -11.05 27.64
N LYS A 484 -24.27 -10.97 26.49
CA LYS A 484 -25.55 -11.64 26.23
C LYS A 484 -25.44 -12.98 25.49
N SER A 485 -24.22 -13.47 25.21
CA SER A 485 -24.02 -14.66 24.37
C SER A 485 -22.82 -15.50 24.81
N GLY A 486 -22.85 -16.80 24.50
CA GLY A 486 -21.75 -17.71 24.83
C GLY A 486 -21.53 -17.88 26.33
N PHE A 487 -20.27 -18.09 26.73
CA PHE A 487 -19.92 -18.40 28.13
C PHE A 487 -20.14 -17.23 29.10
N TYR A 488 -20.06 -15.98 28.62
CA TYR A 488 -20.32 -14.78 29.45
C TYR A 488 -21.72 -14.80 30.04
N ALA A 489 -22.74 -15.12 29.24
CA ALA A 489 -24.12 -15.21 29.71
C ALA A 489 -24.32 -16.37 30.72
N GLU A 490 -23.63 -17.49 30.54
CA GLU A 490 -23.67 -18.61 31.49
C GLU A 490 -22.99 -18.24 32.81
N ILE A 491 -21.87 -17.50 32.76
CA ILE A 491 -21.20 -16.98 33.96
C ILE A 491 -22.09 -15.97 34.68
N GLU A 492 -22.73 -15.04 33.98
CA GLU A 492 -23.66 -14.06 34.57
C GLU A 492 -24.84 -14.75 35.26
N LYS A 493 -25.45 -15.76 34.63
CA LYS A 493 -26.47 -16.61 35.27
C LYS A 493 -25.95 -17.33 36.50
N ALA A 494 -24.70 -17.82 36.46
CA ALA A 494 -24.09 -18.48 37.61
C ALA A 494 -23.83 -17.49 38.76
N VAL A 495 -23.30 -16.28 38.49
CA VAL A 495 -23.09 -15.24 39.51
C VAL A 495 -24.43 -14.75 40.11
N ALA A 496 -25.49 -14.72 39.29
CA ALA A 496 -26.83 -14.43 39.79
C ALA A 496 -27.37 -15.53 40.72
N ARG A 497 -27.06 -16.81 40.43
CA ARG A 497 -27.53 -17.98 41.18
C ARG A 497 -26.71 -18.29 42.44
N PHE A 498 -25.41 -18.04 42.42
CA PHE A 498 -24.48 -18.39 43.50
C PHE A 498 -23.89 -17.13 44.12
N ASP A 499 -23.83 -17.07 45.45
CA ASP A 499 -23.37 -15.87 46.19
C ASP A 499 -21.86 -15.88 46.51
N THR A 500 -21.15 -16.94 46.13
CA THR A 500 -19.72 -17.11 46.40
C THR A 500 -18.94 -17.43 45.14
N TYR A 501 -17.70 -16.96 45.09
CA TYR A 501 -16.77 -17.23 43.99
C TYR A 501 -16.53 -18.73 43.82
N GLU A 502 -16.33 -19.45 44.94
CA GLU A 502 -16.15 -20.89 44.97
C GLU A 502 -17.39 -21.65 44.48
N GLY A 503 -18.60 -21.14 44.78
CA GLY A 503 -19.86 -21.71 44.29
C GLY A 503 -19.98 -21.63 42.77
N VAL A 504 -19.57 -20.51 42.18
CA VAL A 504 -19.54 -20.34 40.71
C VAL A 504 -18.48 -21.26 40.09
N LEU A 505 -17.26 -21.33 40.66
CA LEU A 505 -16.22 -22.24 40.17
C LEU A 505 -16.65 -23.70 40.24
N GLY A 506 -17.28 -24.11 41.35
CA GLY A 506 -17.83 -25.45 41.52
C GLY A 506 -18.93 -25.78 40.51
N HIS A 507 -19.78 -24.82 40.16
CA HIS A 507 -20.81 -24.99 39.14
C HIS A 507 -20.23 -25.38 37.77
N PHE A 508 -19.10 -24.79 37.40
CA PHE A 508 -18.37 -25.11 36.18
C PHE A 508 -17.30 -26.20 36.36
N GLY A 509 -17.34 -26.96 37.46
CA GLY A 509 -16.38 -28.05 37.72
C GLY A 509 -14.91 -27.61 37.75
N ASN A 510 -14.64 -26.36 38.14
CA ASN A 510 -13.31 -25.71 38.10
C ASN A 510 -12.69 -25.60 36.70
N GLN A 511 -13.49 -25.62 35.63
CA GLN A 511 -13.03 -25.53 34.25
C GLN A 511 -13.05 -24.10 33.67
N LEU A 512 -13.16 -23.07 34.52
CA LEU A 512 -13.06 -21.68 34.08
C LEU A 512 -11.59 -21.29 33.84
N GLY A 513 -11.31 -20.69 32.68
CA GLY A 513 -10.03 -20.02 32.40
C GLY A 513 -9.89 -18.69 33.16
N ASP A 514 -8.71 -18.09 33.12
CA ASP A 514 -8.40 -16.90 33.93
C ASP A 514 -9.22 -15.67 33.55
N GLU A 515 -9.55 -15.49 32.27
CA GLU A 515 -10.45 -14.43 31.81
C GLU A 515 -11.87 -14.60 32.41
N ALA A 516 -12.40 -15.82 32.38
CA ALA A 516 -13.69 -16.15 32.98
C ALA A 516 -13.68 -15.95 34.50
N LYS A 517 -12.60 -16.34 35.19
CA LYS A 517 -12.42 -16.08 36.63
C LYS A 517 -12.38 -14.58 36.93
N GLY A 518 -11.65 -13.81 36.13
CA GLY A 518 -11.62 -12.35 36.22
C GLY A 518 -13.00 -11.72 36.05
N LEU A 519 -13.76 -12.19 35.06
CA LEU A 519 -15.14 -11.76 34.83
C LEU A 519 -16.05 -12.05 36.03
N VAL A 520 -15.94 -13.24 36.65
CA VAL A 520 -16.72 -13.60 37.85
C VAL A 520 -16.43 -12.60 38.98
N HIS A 521 -15.18 -12.21 39.19
CA HIS A 521 -14.83 -11.20 40.20
C HIS A 521 -15.45 -9.84 39.91
N ILE A 522 -15.43 -9.40 38.65
CA ILE A 522 -16.05 -8.13 38.22
C ILE A 522 -17.56 -8.16 38.48
N LEU A 523 -18.25 -9.23 38.04
CA LEU A 523 -19.70 -9.35 38.20
C LEU A 523 -20.13 -9.44 39.68
N PHE A 524 -19.35 -10.08 40.54
CA PHE A 524 -19.61 -10.04 41.99
C PHE A 524 -19.40 -8.65 42.59
N ALA A 525 -18.44 -7.87 42.10
CA ALA A 525 -18.24 -6.50 42.54
C ALA A 525 -19.43 -5.62 42.15
N ASP A 526 -19.95 -5.78 40.93
CA ASP A 526 -21.14 -5.08 40.44
C ASP A 526 -22.40 -5.48 41.23
N LYS A 527 -22.64 -6.79 41.45
CA LYS A 527 -23.77 -7.29 42.27
C LYS A 527 -23.79 -6.67 43.67
N ARG A 528 -22.61 -6.56 44.31
CA ARG A 528 -22.47 -5.93 45.64
C ARG A 528 -22.63 -4.41 45.62
N ALA A 529 -22.36 -3.76 44.49
CA ALA A 529 -22.55 -2.33 44.31
C ALA A 529 -24.02 -1.98 44.07
N GLU A 530 -24.79 -2.86 43.44
CA GLU A 530 -26.25 -2.70 43.24
C GLU A 530 -27.08 -3.02 44.49
N GLU A 531 -26.55 -3.83 45.41
CA GLU A 531 -27.18 -4.15 46.71
C GLU A 531 -26.95 -3.06 47.79
N ARG A 532 -26.15 -2.02 47.50
CA ARG A 532 -25.88 -0.86 48.37
C ARG A 532 -26.63 0.37 47.90
#